data_AF-A0A3P7KRA6-F1
#
_entry.id   AF-A0A3P7KRA6-F1
#
_cell.length_a   1.000
_cell.length_b   1.000
_cell.length_c   1.000
_cell.angle_alpha   90.00
_cell.angle_beta   90.00
_cell.angle_gamma   90.00
#
_symmetry.space_group_name_H-M   'P 1'
#
loop_
_entity.id
_entity.type
_entity.pdbx_description
1 polymer ?
#
loop_
_entity_poly.entity_id
_entity_poly.type
_entity_poly.pdbx_seq_one_letter_code
_entity_poly.pdbx_strand_id
1 'polypeptide(L)'
;ICQSNITFGFLQNAALFWFNLMRNGEVDTRSFHGACPVLTGIKWIVTKWIHERGQEWRRPCGLNQFDQERYVGDLGAPEPKYYPNIRSGAKKPRK
;
A
#
# COMPACT_ATOMS: atom_id res chain seq x y z
N ILE A 1 -4.73 -11.94 -1.21
CA ILE A 1 -4.22 -11.45 -2.52
C ILE A 1 -2.84 -12.04 -2.68
N CYS A 2 -2.41 -12.38 -3.89
CA CYS A 2 -1.07 -12.93 -4.09
C CYS A 2 -0.39 -12.37 -5.34
N GLN A 3 0.93 -12.39 -5.27
CA GLN A 3 1.89 -12.07 -6.31
C GLN A 3 3.00 -13.13 -6.25
N SER A 4 3.91 -13.15 -7.22
CA SER A 4 5.01 -14.13 -7.28
C SER A 4 5.80 -14.27 -5.97
N ASN A 5 6.02 -13.17 -5.23
CA ASN A 5 6.88 -13.15 -4.05
C ASN A 5 6.17 -12.76 -2.74
N ILE A 6 4.92 -12.29 -2.77
CA ILE A 6 4.20 -11.81 -1.59
C ILE A 6 2.78 -12.39 -1.60
N THR A 7 2.37 -12.96 -0.48
CA THR A 7 1.01 -13.47 -0.27
C THR A 7 0.43 -12.92 1.03
N PHE A 8 -0.81 -12.43 0.95
CA PHE A 8 -1.59 -12.03 2.11
C PHE A 8 -2.72 -13.04 2.34
N GLY A 9 -2.70 -13.66 3.52
CA GLY A 9 -3.75 -14.56 3.99
C GLY A 9 -5.09 -13.84 4.17
N PHE A 10 -6.18 -14.58 4.13
CA PHE A 10 -7.50 -13.99 4.36
C PHE A 10 -7.78 -13.89 5.86
N LEU A 11 -8.13 -12.69 6.31
CA LEU A 11 -8.61 -12.44 7.67
C LEU A 11 -9.95 -11.71 7.57
N GLN A 12 -10.97 -12.21 8.28
CA GLN A 12 -12.29 -11.60 8.26
C GLN A 12 -12.23 -10.16 8.77
N ASN A 13 -12.96 -9.25 8.12
CA ASN A 13 -13.01 -7.82 8.42
C ASN A 13 -11.67 -7.07 8.28
N ALA A 14 -10.62 -7.73 7.80
CA ALA A 14 -9.37 -7.04 7.47
C ALA A 14 -9.48 -6.33 6.12
N ALA A 15 -8.84 -5.16 6.03
CA ALA A 15 -8.69 -4.42 4.79
C ALA A 15 -7.21 -4.41 4.36
N LEU A 16 -6.99 -4.53 3.05
CA LEU A 16 -5.69 -4.32 2.43
C LEU A 16 -5.80 -3.14 1.48
N PHE A 17 -4.86 -2.21 1.56
CA PHE A 17 -4.79 -1.02 0.72
C PHE A 17 -3.37 -0.85 0.19
N TRP A 18 -3.26 -0.42 -1.07
CA TRP A 18 -2.00 -0.13 -1.75
C TRP A 18 -2.25 0.90 -2.86
N PHE A 19 -1.17 1.46 -3.42
CA PHE A 19 -1.23 2.36 -4.57
C PHE A 19 -0.88 1.61 -5.86
N ASN A 20 -1.64 1.89 -6.93
CA ASN A 20 -1.33 1.38 -8.28
C ASN A 20 -0.46 2.35 -9.11
N LEU A 21 -0.36 3.60 -8.66
CA LEU A 21 0.37 4.66 -9.34
C LEU A 21 1.44 5.23 -8.41
N MET A 22 2.61 5.54 -8.97
CA MET A 22 3.66 6.34 -8.33
C MET A 22 3.18 7.78 -8.10
N ARG A 23 3.92 8.58 -7.32
CA ARG A 23 3.54 9.98 -7.01
C ARG A 23 3.48 10.89 -8.24
N ASN A 24 4.17 10.54 -9.32
CA ASN A 24 4.11 11.25 -10.60
C ASN A 24 2.94 10.82 -11.49
N GLY A 25 2.12 9.85 -11.06
CA GLY A 25 0.97 9.33 -11.81
C GLY A 25 1.28 8.17 -12.75
N GLU A 26 2.55 7.77 -12.90
CA GLU A 26 2.91 6.60 -13.70
C GLU A 26 2.53 5.29 -12.99
N VAL A 27 2.25 4.25 -13.77
CA VAL A 27 1.87 2.92 -13.25
C VAL A 27 3.03 2.29 -12.47
N ASP A 28 2.75 1.81 -11.26
CA ASP A 28 3.71 1.05 -10.47
C ASP A 28 3.60 -0.45 -10.81
N THR A 29 4.56 -0.98 -11.55
CA THR A 29 4.57 -2.40 -11.96
C THR A 29 4.67 -3.37 -10.78
N ARG A 30 5.14 -2.91 -9.61
CA ARG A 30 5.20 -3.72 -8.39
C ARG A 30 3.81 -3.98 -7.82
N SER A 31 2.81 -3.16 -8.15
CA SER A 31 1.45 -3.30 -7.64
C SER A 31 0.63 -4.37 -8.40
N PHE A 32 1.21 -5.04 -9.39
CA PHE A 32 0.56 -6.13 -10.10
C PHE A 32 0.21 -7.26 -9.12
N HIS A 33 -1.04 -7.66 -9.07
CA HIS A 33 -1.51 -8.65 -8.12
C HIS A 33 -2.65 -9.48 -8.70
N GLY A 34 -2.86 -10.65 -8.10
CA GLY A 34 -3.97 -11.53 -8.44
C GLY A 34 -4.67 -12.10 -7.22
N ALA A 35 -5.68 -12.90 -7.50
CA ALA A 35 -6.31 -13.77 -6.52
C ALA A 35 -5.73 -15.18 -6.65
N CYS A 36 -5.17 -15.70 -5.55
CA CYS A 36 -4.79 -17.10 -5.48
C CYS A 36 -6.04 -17.99 -5.40
N PRO A 37 -5.98 -19.22 -5.93
CA PRO A 37 -7.11 -20.14 -5.91
C PRO A 37 -7.56 -20.44 -4.47
N VAL A 38 -8.88 -20.60 -4.29
CA VAL A 38 -9.46 -21.03 -3.01
C VAL A 38 -9.48 -22.55 -3.00
N LEU A 39 -8.65 -23.16 -2.16
CA LEU A 39 -8.55 -24.63 -2.07
C LEU A 39 -9.72 -25.25 -1.30
N THR A 40 -10.32 -24.52 -0.36
CA THR A 40 -11.45 -24.97 0.46
C THR A 40 -12.34 -23.80 0.85
N GLY A 41 -13.66 -24.02 0.83
CA GLY A 41 -14.66 -23.02 1.21
C GLY A 41 -14.90 -21.93 0.17
N ILE A 42 -15.38 -20.78 0.63
CA ILE A 42 -15.75 -19.62 -0.20
C ILE A 42 -15.08 -18.37 0.38
N LYS A 43 -14.56 -17.52 -0.50
CA LYS A 43 -13.94 -16.25 -0.13
C LYS A 43 -14.75 -15.07 -0.68
N TRP A 44 -15.22 -14.22 0.21
CA TRP A 44 -15.89 -12.96 -0.14
C TRP A 44 -14.92 -11.79 0.00
N ILE A 45 -14.91 -10.90 -0.99
CA ILE A 45 -14.12 -9.67 -1.00
C ILE A 45 -14.94 -8.50 -1.54
N VAL A 46 -14.59 -7.30 -1.13
CA VAL A 46 -15.08 -6.05 -1.71
C VAL A 46 -13.87 -5.22 -2.12
N THR A 47 -13.87 -4.71 -3.34
CA THR A 47 -12.81 -3.86 -3.86
C THR A 47 -13.35 -2.46 -4.10
N LYS A 48 -12.70 -1.47 -3.48
CA LYS A 48 -12.98 -0.06 -3.74
C LYS A 48 -11.80 0.56 -4.46
N TRP A 49 -12.06 1.14 -5.63
CA TRP A 49 -11.09 1.92 -6.37
C TRP A 49 -11.18 3.39 -5.97
N ILE A 50 -10.02 4.00 -5.74
CA ILE A 50 -9.85 5.42 -5.48
C ILE A 50 -9.03 5.98 -6.64
N HIS A 51 -9.63 6.89 -7.41
CA HIS A 51 -8.98 7.49 -8.57
C HIS A 51 -8.11 8.67 -8.15
N GLU A 52 -7.05 8.92 -8.91
CA GLU A 52 -6.11 10.03 -8.66
C GLU A 52 -6.75 11.41 -8.88
N ARG A 53 -7.61 11.54 -9.89
CA ARG A 53 -8.34 12.78 -10.16
C ARG A 53 -9.28 13.15 -9.00
N GLY A 54 -9.21 14.40 -8.55
CA GLY A 54 -9.97 14.90 -7.39
C GLY A 54 -9.27 14.65 -6.05
N GLN A 55 -8.04 14.12 -6.05
CA GLN A 55 -7.20 13.96 -4.86
C GLN A 55 -6.03 14.95 -4.81
N GLU A 56 -5.95 15.93 -5.70
CA GLU A 56 -4.85 16.90 -5.81
C GLU A 56 -4.46 17.58 -4.47
N TRP A 57 -5.44 17.85 -3.59
CA TRP A 57 -5.21 18.45 -2.28
C TRP A 57 -4.92 17.44 -1.16
N ARG A 58 -5.30 16.17 -1.36
CA ARG A 58 -5.14 15.10 -0.37
C ARG A 58 -3.91 14.24 -0.62
N ARG A 59 -3.49 14.07 -1.87
CA ARG A 59 -2.27 13.38 -2.28
C ARG A 59 -1.62 14.21 -3.39
N PRO A 60 -0.85 15.26 -3.04
CA PRO A 60 -0.13 16.06 -4.03
C PRO A 60 0.83 15.18 -4.84
N CYS A 61 0.99 15.52 -6.11
CA CYS A 61 1.97 14.85 -6.97
C CYS A 61 3.41 15.07 -6.47
N GLY A 62 4.29 14.13 -6.79
CA GLY A 62 5.72 14.27 -6.54
C GLY A 62 6.31 15.38 -7.40
N LEU A 63 7.28 16.12 -6.87
CA LEU A 63 8.02 17.12 -7.64
C LEU A 63 9.12 16.45 -8.47
N ASN A 64 9.62 15.29 -8.01
CA ASN A 64 10.60 14.49 -8.71
C ASN A 64 10.00 13.17 -9.21
N GLN A 65 10.52 12.68 -10.33
CA GLN A 65 10.10 11.42 -10.94
C GLN A 65 10.32 10.20 -10.02
N PHE A 66 11.29 10.28 -9.12
CA PHE A 66 11.66 9.18 -8.22
C PHE A 66 11.03 9.29 -6.83
N ASP A 67 10.16 10.28 -6.59
CA ASP A 67 9.46 10.40 -5.32
C ASP A 67 8.47 9.22 -5.18
N GLN A 68 8.67 8.40 -4.14
CA GLN A 68 7.82 7.26 -3.83
C GLN A 68 7.29 7.36 -2.40
N GLU A 69 6.09 6.82 -2.15
CA GLU A 69 5.62 6.63 -0.79
C GLU A 69 6.41 5.55 -0.05
N ARG A 70 6.86 5.83 1.18
CA ARG A 70 7.43 4.82 2.09
C ARG A 70 6.37 3.99 2.79
N TYR A 71 5.23 4.59 3.08
CA TYR A 71 4.06 3.95 3.67
C TYR A 71 2.79 4.69 3.26
N VAL A 72 1.64 4.03 3.41
CA VAL A 72 0.35 4.62 3.12
C VAL A 72 0.12 5.84 4.02
N GLY A 73 0.02 7.03 3.43
CA GLY A 73 -0.24 8.28 4.14
C GLY A 73 1.00 9.07 4.57
N ASP A 74 2.18 8.81 3.99
CA ASP A 74 3.43 9.55 4.24
C ASP A 74 3.48 10.99 3.67
N LEU A 75 2.35 11.68 3.72
CA LEU A 75 2.10 12.99 3.14
C LEU A 75 2.62 14.13 4.05
N GLY A 76 3.79 13.93 4.68
CA GLY A 76 4.32 14.82 5.71
C GLY A 76 3.79 14.53 7.12
N ALA A 77 3.00 13.48 7.30
CA ALA A 77 2.63 12.99 8.63
C ALA A 77 3.85 12.38 9.36
N PRO A 78 3.90 12.46 10.71
CA PRO A 78 4.92 11.77 11.49
C PRO A 78 4.92 10.27 11.20
N GLU A 79 6.10 9.67 11.07
CA GLU A 79 6.22 8.23 10.86
C GLU A 79 5.47 7.46 11.98
N PRO A 80 4.61 6.50 11.62
CA PRO A 80 3.88 5.72 12.59
C PRO A 80 4.84 4.89 13.46
N LYS A 81 5.03 5.27 14.73
CA LYS A 81 5.98 4.58 15.65
C LYS A 81 5.46 3.25 16.23
N TYR A 82 4.19 2.91 16.03
CA TYR A 82 3.50 1.81 16.72
C TYR A 82 2.55 1.01 15.82
N TYR A 83 3.02 0.54 14.66
CA TYR A 83 2.28 -0.44 13.85
C TYR A 83 3.09 -1.74 13.74
N PRO A 84 2.59 -2.88 14.26
CA PRO A 84 3.35 -4.13 14.33
C PRO A 84 3.74 -4.70 12.96
N ASN A 85 3.11 -4.23 11.88
CA ASN A 85 3.36 -4.60 10.49
C ASN A 85 4.33 -3.65 9.75
N ILE A 86 4.81 -2.57 10.38
CA ILE A 86 5.83 -1.69 9.82
C ILE A 86 7.14 -1.96 10.56
N ARG A 87 8.00 -2.83 10.02
CA ARG A 87 9.39 -2.95 10.50
C ARG A 87 10.14 -1.69 10.05
N SER A 88 10.13 -0.64 10.88
CA SER A 88 11.03 0.49 10.69
C SER A 88 12.47 -0.02 10.78
N GLY A 89 13.12 -0.21 9.63
CA GLY A 89 14.53 -0.64 9.53
C GLY A 89 15.53 0.41 10.04
N ALA A 90 15.05 1.55 10.53
CA ALA A 90 15.90 2.57 11.12
C ALA A 90 16.18 2.24 12.60
N LYS A 91 17.40 1.78 12.89
CA LYS A 91 17.94 1.77 14.26
C LYS A 91 17.80 3.19 14.84
N LYS A 92 16.97 3.35 15.86
CA LYS A 92 16.96 4.60 16.66
C LYS A 92 18.34 4.77 17.29
N PRO A 93 18.98 5.96 17.22
CA PRO A 93 20.16 6.23 18.02
C PRO A 93 19.73 6.20 19.50
N ARG A 94 20.45 5.43 20.31
CA ARG A 94 20.32 5.47 21.77
C ARG A 94 20.70 6.87 22.23
N LYS A 95 19.79 7.52 22.96
CA LYS A 95 20.17 8.57 23.90
C LYS A 95 20.84 7.90 25.11
#